data_AF-A0A7M7MRC1-F1
#
_entry.id   AF-A0A7M7MRC1-F1
#
_cell.length_a   1.000
_cell.length_b   1.000
_cell.length_c   1.000
_cell.angle_alpha   90.00
_cell.angle_beta   90.00
_cell.angle_gamma   90.00
#
_symmetry.space_group_name_H-M   'P 1'
#
loop_
_entity.id
_entity.type
_entity.pdbx_description
1 polymer ?
#
loop_
_entity_poly.entity_id
_entity_poly.type
_entity_poly.pdbx_seq_one_letter_code
_entity_poly.pdbx_strand_id
1 'polypeptide(L)'
;MKLRSLFLLATLLLLLPSDASRVKEKSEDAPCIDDNKFYRNPNSPAHNVWSPAECAKYYLCLDNEVFEFRCSQGLLFDVSRQVCDFKANVNNCDVMSETRAPRPLLEHGDCKERHLACGDGTCFPAAYFCDGSVDCPDASDEGGWCSKKKHIRNDPNGALPCDPKRCHLPDCWCSKDGTAIPGNLTASTVPQMISITFDDAVNAENFELFSKIFSNNRKNPNGCPARATFYVSHQYTNYRDVQYLWNIGHEIAAHSVTHRGPEEWWSSNATIEDWFDEMVGLANIINKYAAVRLEDIKGLRAPFLRIGWNRQFLMMSEFGFVYDSSILVPFSDVPVWPYTLDYKPPHNCVDLEQFCPTRAYPGLWELPLNQLLAGQYTCTRMDSCPSDLSGEEIYKILMLNFKRHYLSNRAPLGLHLHASWFQNPSYFYAFTKFMDDVLRLRDVYFVTSYQVIEWMRKPTSLNAIETLKAWQCNLRKFHSFELACDLPASCKLPSKVLKSYRYLHTCFDCPKEYPWLRNEFGAE
;
A
#
# COMPACT_ATOMS: atom_id res chain seq x y z
N MET A 1 2.23 -57.80 -61.56
CA MET A 1 3.14 -58.93 -61.87
C MET A 1 4.03 -59.16 -60.67
N LYS A 2 3.96 -60.37 -60.07
CA LYS A 2 4.98 -61.14 -59.30
C LYS A 2 6.18 -60.37 -58.68
N LEU A 3 6.73 -60.67 -57.50
CA LEU A 3 6.59 -61.66 -56.44
C LEU A 3 7.82 -61.39 -55.55
N ARG A 4 7.72 -61.16 -54.23
CA ARG A 4 8.88 -61.33 -53.32
C ARG A 4 8.44 -61.83 -51.95
N SER A 5 9.18 -62.84 -51.49
CA SER A 5 8.88 -63.79 -50.43
C SER A 5 8.94 -63.24 -49.00
N LEU A 6 8.08 -63.88 -48.19
CA LEU A 6 8.11 -64.16 -46.75
C LEU A 6 9.41 -63.87 -45.97
N PHE A 7 9.24 -63.26 -44.79
CA PHE A 7 9.62 -63.88 -43.52
C PHE A 7 8.60 -63.50 -42.42
N LEU A 8 8.07 -64.52 -41.73
CA LEU A 8 7.15 -64.44 -40.58
C LEU A 8 7.85 -63.82 -39.36
N LEU A 9 7.17 -62.92 -38.64
CA LEU A 9 7.39 -62.74 -37.21
C LEU A 9 6.04 -62.86 -36.49
N ALA A 10 5.94 -63.86 -35.62
CA ALA A 10 4.77 -64.15 -34.81
C ALA A 10 4.66 -63.19 -33.62
N THR A 11 3.41 -62.87 -33.32
CA THR A 11 2.90 -62.06 -32.22
C THR A 11 3.12 -62.71 -30.84
N LEU A 12 3.39 -61.88 -29.83
CA LEU A 12 2.93 -62.15 -28.46
C LEU A 12 2.63 -60.82 -27.73
N LEU A 13 1.34 -60.54 -27.54
CA LEU A 13 0.84 -59.58 -26.55
C LEU A 13 1.20 -60.09 -25.15
N LEU A 14 1.74 -59.22 -24.30
CA LEU A 14 1.77 -59.44 -22.86
C LEU A 14 1.30 -58.16 -22.15
N LEU A 15 0.30 -58.40 -21.29
CA LEU A 15 -0.41 -57.45 -20.45
C LEU A 15 0.49 -56.82 -19.38
N LEU A 16 0.14 -55.59 -18.99
CA LEU A 16 0.70 -54.85 -17.85
C LEU A 16 0.63 -55.65 -16.54
N PRO A 17 1.54 -55.33 -15.60
CA PRO A 17 1.10 -54.98 -14.28
C PRO A 17 1.65 -53.62 -13.82
N SER A 18 0.77 -52.93 -13.11
CA SER A 18 1.00 -51.78 -12.26
C SER A 18 1.98 -52.10 -11.14
N ASP A 19 3.04 -51.29 -10.98
CA ASP A 19 3.47 -50.82 -9.66
C ASP A 19 4.47 -49.67 -9.83
N ALA A 20 3.99 -48.44 -9.68
CA ALA A 20 4.84 -47.27 -9.45
C ALA A 20 4.75 -46.95 -7.97
N SER A 21 5.54 -47.65 -7.14
CA SER A 21 5.70 -47.28 -5.73
C SER A 21 6.43 -45.94 -5.67
N ARG A 22 5.70 -44.88 -5.38
CA ARG A 22 6.24 -43.57 -5.00
C ARG A 22 6.92 -43.76 -3.63
N VAL A 23 8.25 -43.81 -3.61
CA VAL A 23 9.04 -43.87 -2.38
C VAL A 23 8.70 -42.62 -1.54
N LYS A 24 7.98 -42.82 -0.44
CA LYS A 24 7.87 -41.85 0.66
C LYS A 24 9.15 -41.98 1.47
N GLU A 25 10.13 -41.11 1.24
CA GLU A 25 11.22 -40.92 2.21
C GLU A 25 10.63 -40.27 3.46
N LYS A 26 10.63 -41.02 4.57
CA LYS A 26 10.39 -40.50 5.91
C LYS A 26 11.58 -39.61 6.27
N SER A 27 11.35 -38.32 6.49
CA SER A 27 12.35 -37.39 7.00
C SER A 27 12.70 -37.78 8.45
N GLU A 28 13.83 -38.46 8.66
CA GLU A 28 14.21 -38.97 9.98
C GLU A 28 14.82 -37.93 10.94
N ASP A 29 14.92 -36.65 10.55
CA ASP A 29 15.70 -35.67 11.34
C ASP A 29 15.04 -34.28 11.54
N ALA A 30 13.81 -34.07 11.05
CA ALA A 30 13.07 -32.83 11.26
C ALA A 30 11.94 -33.04 12.30
N PRO A 31 11.90 -32.31 13.43
CA PRO A 31 10.81 -32.40 14.39
C PRO A 31 9.51 -31.83 13.79
N CYS A 32 8.38 -32.38 14.19
CA CYS A 32 7.06 -31.81 13.86
C CYS A 32 6.85 -30.49 14.61
N ILE A 33 6.64 -29.40 13.85
CA ILE A 33 6.22 -28.09 14.38
C ILE A 33 4.80 -27.84 13.88
N ASP A 34 3.80 -28.05 14.75
CA ASP A 34 2.38 -27.94 14.40
C ASP A 34 1.88 -26.49 14.50
N ASP A 35 2.14 -25.75 13.42
CA ASP A 35 1.82 -24.33 13.30
C ASP A 35 0.89 -24.02 12.12
N ASN A 36 0.36 -25.04 11.43
CA ASN A 36 -0.39 -24.94 10.16
C ASN A 36 0.36 -24.13 9.08
N LYS A 37 1.69 -24.08 9.16
CA LYS A 37 2.60 -23.35 8.27
C LYS A 37 3.80 -24.22 7.93
N PHE A 38 4.41 -23.91 6.80
CA PHE A 38 5.68 -24.47 6.41
C PHE A 38 6.83 -23.87 7.26
N TYR A 39 7.80 -24.70 7.63
CA TYR A 39 8.94 -24.32 8.48
C TYR A 39 10.24 -24.93 7.93
N ARG A 40 11.40 -24.51 8.44
CA ARG A 40 12.70 -25.14 8.17
C ARG A 40 13.08 -26.08 9.29
N ASN A 41 13.86 -27.10 8.96
CA ASN A 41 14.35 -28.03 9.96
C ASN A 41 15.18 -27.29 11.03
N PRO A 42 14.75 -27.28 12.30
CA PRO A 42 15.52 -26.68 13.38
C PRO A 42 16.84 -27.38 13.69
N ASN A 43 17.02 -28.62 13.23
CA ASN A 43 18.24 -29.38 13.45
C ASN A 43 19.30 -29.10 12.37
N SER A 44 19.02 -28.25 11.37
CA SER A 44 19.99 -27.92 10.33
C SER A 44 21.23 -27.22 10.92
N PRO A 45 22.45 -27.71 10.67
CA PRO A 45 23.67 -27.11 11.22
C PRO A 45 23.82 -25.65 10.78
N ALA A 46 24.12 -24.73 11.72
CA ALA A 46 24.18 -23.29 11.48
C ALA A 46 25.03 -22.86 10.26
N HIS A 47 26.13 -23.57 9.97
CA HIS A 47 26.99 -23.30 8.82
C HIS A 47 26.38 -23.66 7.46
N ASN A 48 25.36 -24.53 7.43
CA ASN A 48 24.71 -25.03 6.20
C ASN A 48 23.40 -24.33 5.89
N VAL A 49 22.85 -23.56 6.83
CA VAL A 49 21.51 -22.98 6.71
C VAL A 49 21.39 -22.02 5.51
N TRP A 50 22.46 -21.29 5.18
CA TRP A 50 22.53 -20.41 4.01
C TRP A 50 22.96 -21.10 2.71
N SER A 51 23.22 -22.42 2.75
CA SER A 51 23.52 -23.15 1.52
C SER A 51 22.28 -23.17 0.62
N PRO A 52 22.40 -23.00 -0.71
CA PRO A 52 21.23 -23.01 -1.60
C PRO A 52 20.42 -24.30 -1.52
N ALA A 53 21.08 -25.43 -1.23
CA ALA A 53 20.41 -26.72 -1.11
C ALA A 53 19.53 -26.80 0.13
N GLU A 54 20.02 -26.30 1.27
CA GLU A 54 19.30 -26.34 2.55
C GLU A 54 18.29 -25.20 2.65
N CYS A 55 18.65 -23.99 2.20
CA CYS A 55 17.74 -22.86 2.17
C CYS A 55 16.55 -23.07 1.19
N ALA A 56 16.65 -24.02 0.25
CA ALA A 56 15.53 -24.41 -0.61
C ALA A 56 14.58 -25.45 0.02
N LYS A 57 14.94 -26.09 1.14
CA LYS A 57 14.10 -27.09 1.81
C LYS A 57 13.16 -26.47 2.84
N TYR A 58 11.98 -27.06 2.97
CA TYR A 58 10.96 -26.67 3.93
C TYR A 58 10.05 -27.85 4.26
N TYR A 59 9.35 -27.77 5.39
CA TYR A 59 8.64 -28.88 6.00
C TYR A 59 7.23 -28.45 6.40
N LEU A 60 6.26 -29.37 6.38
CA LEU A 60 4.92 -29.16 6.94
C LEU A 60 4.60 -30.32 7.88
N CYS A 61 4.08 -30.03 9.07
CA CYS A 61 3.54 -31.07 9.93
C CYS A 61 2.02 -31.16 9.77
N LEU A 62 1.50 -32.36 9.52
CA LEU A 62 0.07 -32.67 9.49
C LEU A 62 -0.17 -33.95 10.28
N ASP A 63 -1.09 -33.93 11.25
CA ASP A 63 -1.43 -35.10 12.09
C ASP A 63 -0.19 -35.78 12.70
N ASN A 64 0.78 -34.96 13.14
CA ASN A 64 2.07 -35.41 13.71
C ASN A 64 2.99 -36.15 12.70
N GLU A 65 2.70 -36.09 11.41
CA GLU A 65 3.57 -36.52 10.31
C GLU A 65 4.25 -35.33 9.63
N VAL A 66 5.57 -35.42 9.43
CA VAL A 66 6.37 -34.37 8.79
C VAL A 66 6.55 -34.67 7.30
N PHE A 67 6.21 -33.69 6.47
CA PHE A 67 6.35 -33.72 5.03
C PHE A 67 7.46 -32.77 4.61
N GLU A 68 8.50 -33.30 3.98
CA GLU A 68 9.58 -32.50 3.37
C GLU A 68 9.18 -32.03 1.96
N PHE A 69 9.52 -30.79 1.67
CA PHE A 69 9.37 -30.15 0.39
C PHE A 69 10.65 -29.41 0.02
N ARG A 70 10.79 -29.12 -1.27
CA ARG A 70 11.91 -28.37 -1.81
C ARG A 70 11.46 -27.44 -2.92
N CYS A 71 11.98 -26.22 -2.90
CA CYS A 71 11.76 -25.25 -3.97
C CYS A 71 12.34 -25.74 -5.30
N SER A 72 11.77 -25.27 -6.41
CA SER A 72 12.32 -25.50 -7.76
C SER A 72 13.76 -24.99 -7.86
N GLN A 73 14.51 -25.52 -8.83
CA GLN A 73 15.94 -25.24 -8.98
C GLN A 73 16.23 -23.72 -9.07
N GLY A 74 17.09 -23.23 -8.17
CA GLY A 74 17.50 -21.82 -8.13
C GLY A 74 16.65 -20.91 -7.22
N LEU A 75 15.54 -21.42 -6.67
CA LEU A 75 14.70 -20.70 -5.71
C LEU A 75 15.01 -21.13 -4.28
N LEU A 76 14.83 -20.22 -3.33
CA LEU A 76 14.97 -20.41 -1.90
C LEU A 76 13.62 -20.23 -1.21
N PHE A 77 13.38 -20.94 -0.11
CA PHE A 77 12.13 -20.83 0.63
C PHE A 77 12.15 -19.60 1.54
N ASP A 78 11.10 -18.79 1.54
CA ASP A 78 10.94 -17.69 2.50
C ASP A 78 9.99 -18.14 3.61
N VAL A 79 10.50 -18.29 4.83
CA VAL A 79 9.73 -18.79 5.98
C VAL A 79 8.64 -17.80 6.41
N SER A 80 8.87 -16.51 6.25
CA SER A 80 7.90 -15.47 6.59
C SER A 80 6.79 -15.38 5.53
N ARG A 81 7.15 -15.41 4.24
CA ARG A 81 6.23 -15.27 3.10
C ARG A 81 5.57 -16.57 2.66
N GLN A 82 6.08 -17.72 3.14
CA GLN A 82 5.58 -19.05 2.80
C GLN A 82 5.63 -19.36 1.29
N VAL A 83 6.65 -18.82 0.59
CA VAL A 83 6.81 -18.93 -0.87
C VAL A 83 8.26 -19.24 -1.23
N CYS A 84 8.46 -19.87 -2.39
CA CYS A 84 9.79 -20.02 -2.99
C CYS A 84 10.10 -18.81 -3.89
N ASP A 85 11.16 -18.06 -3.58
CA ASP A 85 11.55 -16.86 -4.32
C ASP A 85 13.03 -16.91 -4.71
N PHE A 86 13.47 -16.00 -5.58
CA PHE A 86 14.86 -15.88 -5.98
C PHE A 86 15.75 -15.51 -4.80
N LYS A 87 17.00 -15.99 -4.82
CA LYS A 87 18.00 -15.76 -3.77
C LYS A 87 18.17 -14.28 -3.36
N ALA A 88 17.94 -13.34 -4.27
CA ALA A 88 18.04 -11.90 -3.97
C ALA A 88 16.92 -11.39 -3.04
N ASN A 89 15.78 -12.08 -2.99
CA ASN A 89 14.59 -11.69 -2.25
C ASN A 89 14.41 -12.47 -0.93
N VAL A 90 15.23 -13.49 -0.68
CA VAL A 90 15.15 -14.34 0.51
C VAL A 90 16.31 -14.03 1.46
N ASN A 91 15.99 -13.43 2.61
CA ASN A 91 16.94 -12.99 3.62
C ASN A 91 16.75 -13.66 4.99
N ASN A 92 15.97 -14.74 5.06
CA ASN A 92 15.59 -15.44 6.30
C ASN A 92 15.87 -16.95 6.22
N CYS A 93 16.95 -17.37 5.55
CA CYS A 93 17.34 -18.78 5.51
C CYS A 93 17.57 -19.35 6.91
N ASP A 94 18.07 -18.51 7.84
CA ASP A 94 18.39 -18.80 9.24
C ASP A 94 17.19 -18.87 10.19
N VAL A 95 16.01 -18.47 9.73
CA VAL A 95 14.78 -18.50 10.54
C VAL A 95 14.10 -19.86 10.41
N MET A 96 13.87 -20.56 11.52
CA MET A 96 13.28 -21.90 11.51
C MET A 96 11.76 -21.88 11.30
N SER A 97 11.09 -21.06 12.09
CA SER A 97 9.66 -20.78 12.05
C SER A 97 9.44 -19.37 12.58
N GLU A 98 8.27 -18.77 12.36
CA GLU A 98 7.94 -17.51 13.03
C GLU A 98 7.98 -17.70 14.55
N THR A 99 8.92 -17.05 15.24
CA THR A 99 8.93 -16.98 16.70
C THR A 99 7.62 -16.36 17.19
N ARG A 100 6.76 -17.16 17.82
CA ARG A 100 5.54 -16.67 18.44
C ARG A 100 5.92 -16.09 19.79
N ALA A 101 5.89 -14.76 19.90
CA ALA A 101 5.88 -14.12 21.21
C ALA A 101 4.72 -14.69 22.05
N PRO A 102 4.95 -14.99 23.34
CA PRO A 102 3.92 -15.54 24.22
C PRO A 102 2.76 -14.55 24.38
N ARG A 103 1.62 -15.04 24.85
CA ARG A 103 0.46 -14.17 25.13
C ARG A 103 0.68 -13.41 26.44
N PRO A 104 0.30 -12.13 26.52
CA PRO A 104 0.37 -11.38 27.76
C PRO A 104 -0.67 -11.88 28.77
N LEU A 105 -0.37 -11.73 30.06
CA LEU A 105 -1.20 -12.20 31.17
C LEU A 105 -2.21 -11.12 31.60
N LEU A 106 -3.11 -10.72 30.68
CA LEU A 106 -4.02 -9.56 30.90
C LEU A 106 -5.04 -9.74 32.03
N GLU A 107 -5.55 -10.96 32.24
CA GLU A 107 -6.59 -11.23 33.24
C GLU A 107 -6.04 -11.78 34.57
N HIS A 108 -4.86 -12.39 34.54
CA HIS A 108 -4.29 -13.16 35.66
C HIS A 108 -2.91 -12.66 36.12
N GLY A 109 -2.45 -11.53 35.60
CA GLY A 109 -1.20 -10.90 36.01
C GLY A 109 -1.32 -10.19 37.36
N ASP A 110 -0.35 -10.39 38.26
CA ASP A 110 -0.27 -9.69 39.54
C ASP A 110 0.41 -8.31 39.37
N CYS A 111 -0.29 -7.39 38.71
CA CYS A 111 0.19 -6.03 38.46
C CYS A 111 -0.65 -4.96 39.18
N LYS A 112 -0.04 -3.79 39.40
CA LYS A 112 -0.73 -2.61 39.95
C LYS A 112 -1.82 -2.11 38.98
N GLU A 113 -2.75 -1.28 39.48
CA GLU A 113 -3.75 -0.63 38.62
C GLU A 113 -3.11 0.06 37.41
N ARG A 114 -3.77 -0.04 36.24
CA ARG A 114 -3.33 0.49 34.93
C ARG A 114 -2.01 -0.09 34.41
N HIS A 115 -1.54 -1.21 34.96
CA HIS A 115 -0.44 -2.00 34.41
C HIS A 115 -0.96 -3.36 33.93
N LEU A 116 -0.32 -3.90 32.92
CA LEU A 116 -0.60 -5.22 32.35
C LEU A 116 0.67 -6.06 32.44
N ALA A 117 0.50 -7.37 32.60
CA ALA A 117 1.62 -8.32 32.69
C ALA A 117 1.99 -8.87 31.31
N CYS A 118 3.28 -8.91 31.03
CA CYS A 118 3.90 -9.68 29.95
C CYS A 118 3.64 -11.18 30.15
N GLY A 119 3.97 -12.00 29.14
CA GLY A 119 3.90 -13.46 29.20
C GLY A 119 4.84 -14.05 30.25
N ASP A 120 5.97 -13.39 30.52
CA ASP A 120 6.93 -13.72 31.57
C ASP A 120 6.54 -13.21 32.97
N GLY A 121 5.45 -12.44 33.08
CA GLY A 121 4.95 -11.86 34.33
C GLY A 121 5.49 -10.47 34.67
N THR A 122 6.38 -9.89 33.86
CA THR A 122 6.86 -8.50 34.03
C THR A 122 5.71 -7.51 33.82
N CYS A 123 5.59 -6.48 34.67
CA CYS A 123 4.50 -5.51 34.58
C CYS A 123 4.94 -4.20 33.89
N PHE A 124 4.20 -3.79 32.86
CA PHE A 124 4.35 -2.48 32.20
C PHE A 124 3.05 -1.68 32.21
N PRO A 125 3.09 -0.34 32.04
CA PRO A 125 1.89 0.47 31.88
C PRO A 125 1.01 -0.06 30.74
N ALA A 126 -0.31 -0.09 30.94
CA ALA A 126 -1.24 -0.64 29.96
C ALA A 126 -1.14 0.04 28.59
N ALA A 127 -0.73 1.31 28.54
CA ALA A 127 -0.55 2.08 27.31
C ALA A 127 0.57 1.55 26.40
N TYR A 128 1.52 0.78 26.94
CA TYR A 128 2.66 0.20 26.20
C TYR A 128 2.29 -1.12 25.50
N PHE A 129 1.13 -1.70 25.82
CA PHE A 129 0.68 -2.91 25.15
C PHE A 129 0.03 -2.59 23.81
N CYS A 130 0.49 -3.23 22.74
CA CYS A 130 0.02 -3.04 21.38
C CYS A 130 0.30 -1.63 20.82
N ASP A 131 1.37 -0.97 21.25
CA ASP A 131 1.73 0.39 20.83
C ASP A 131 2.73 0.43 19.66
N GLY A 132 3.28 -0.73 19.30
CA GLY A 132 4.30 -0.85 18.28
C GLY A 132 5.74 -0.84 18.82
N SER A 133 5.99 -0.71 20.11
CA SER A 133 7.32 -0.82 20.72
C SER A 133 7.42 -2.12 21.50
N VAL A 134 8.53 -2.85 21.35
CA VAL A 134 8.78 -4.04 22.19
C VAL A 134 9.33 -3.57 23.53
N ASP A 135 8.50 -3.58 24.57
CA ASP A 135 8.85 -3.20 25.94
C ASP A 135 8.96 -4.43 26.85
N CYS A 136 8.12 -5.44 26.64
CA CYS A 136 8.25 -6.71 27.36
C CYS A 136 9.54 -7.46 26.99
N PRO A 137 10.28 -8.03 27.95
CA PRO A 137 11.48 -8.84 27.68
C PRO A 137 11.22 -10.04 26.75
N ASP A 138 10.00 -10.56 26.75
CA ASP A 138 9.54 -11.66 25.91
C ASP A 138 8.75 -11.22 24.66
N ALA A 139 8.63 -9.90 24.43
CA ALA A 139 7.86 -9.28 23.36
C ALA A 139 6.35 -9.63 23.31
N SER A 140 5.78 -10.08 24.44
CA SER A 140 4.36 -10.47 24.53
C SER A 140 3.38 -9.30 24.41
N ASP A 141 3.82 -8.09 24.70
CA ASP A 141 3.12 -6.82 24.51
C ASP A 141 2.87 -6.46 23.06
N GLU A 142 3.70 -6.93 22.13
CA GLU A 142 3.56 -6.69 20.68
C GLU A 142 3.30 -7.97 19.89
N GLY A 143 3.18 -9.09 20.60
CA GLY A 143 3.12 -10.43 20.05
C GLY A 143 1.83 -10.76 19.31
N GLY A 144 1.64 -12.07 19.06
CA GLY A 144 0.48 -12.61 18.34
C GLY A 144 -0.89 -12.26 18.95
N TRP A 145 -0.91 -11.74 20.18
CA TRP A 145 -2.08 -11.21 20.86
C TRP A 145 -2.55 -9.85 20.31
N CYS A 146 -1.63 -8.92 20.09
CA CYS A 146 -1.90 -7.60 19.51
C CYS A 146 -2.10 -7.67 18.00
N SER A 147 -1.40 -8.60 17.35
CA SER A 147 -1.36 -8.73 15.91
C SER A 147 -1.34 -10.19 15.47
N LYS A 148 -2.45 -10.70 14.92
CA LYS A 148 -2.42 -11.73 13.86
C LYS A 148 -3.81 -11.89 13.22
N LYS A 149 -3.87 -11.52 11.93
CA LYS A 149 -4.61 -12.06 10.75
C LYS A 149 -5.95 -12.82 10.90
N LYS A 150 -6.59 -12.85 12.06
CA LYS A 150 -7.91 -13.48 12.24
C LYS A 150 -8.78 -12.77 13.26
N HIS A 151 -8.22 -12.01 14.20
CA HIS A 151 -9.01 -11.24 15.16
C HIS A 151 -8.33 -9.92 15.54
N ILE A 152 -8.59 -8.86 14.76
CA ILE A 152 -8.35 -7.45 15.17
C ILE A 152 -9.32 -7.10 16.31
N ARG A 153 -9.08 -7.62 17.51
CA ARG A 153 -10.00 -7.49 18.65
C ARG A 153 -9.36 -7.41 20.03
N ASN A 154 -8.04 -7.60 20.13
CA ASN A 154 -7.41 -7.81 21.44
C ASN A 154 -6.43 -6.71 21.84
N ASP A 155 -6.47 -5.55 21.17
CA ASP A 155 -5.79 -4.35 21.64
C ASP A 155 -6.58 -3.76 22.84
N PRO A 156 -6.02 -3.77 24.06
CA PRO A 156 -6.69 -3.24 25.24
C PRO A 156 -6.93 -1.72 25.15
N ASN A 157 -6.17 -1.02 24.30
CA ASN A 157 -6.28 0.40 24.03
C ASN A 157 -6.90 0.69 22.66
N GLY A 158 -7.58 -0.30 22.07
CA GLY A 158 -8.18 -0.19 20.75
C GLY A 158 -9.26 0.89 20.67
N ALA A 159 -9.39 1.49 19.49
CA ALA A 159 -10.40 2.50 19.21
C ALA A 159 -11.82 1.93 19.41
N LEU A 160 -12.68 2.77 19.97
CA LEU A 160 -14.09 2.43 20.17
C LEU A 160 -14.83 2.36 18.82
N PRO A 161 -15.95 1.64 18.74
CA PRO A 161 -16.86 1.74 17.60
C PRO A 161 -17.36 3.18 17.41
N CYS A 162 -17.60 3.58 16.16
CA CYS A 162 -18.11 4.91 15.81
C CYS A 162 -19.29 5.35 16.68
N ASP A 163 -19.16 6.52 17.31
CA ASP A 163 -20.26 7.24 17.96
C ASP A 163 -20.60 8.51 17.17
N PRO A 164 -21.66 8.49 16.32
CA PRO A 164 -22.07 9.65 15.53
C PRO A 164 -22.50 10.87 16.36
N LYS A 165 -22.73 10.71 17.68
CA LYS A 165 -23.08 11.82 18.57
C LYS A 165 -21.85 12.57 19.12
N ARG A 166 -20.66 12.02 18.93
CA ARG A 166 -19.38 12.61 19.38
C ARG A 166 -18.46 12.93 18.21
N CYS A 167 -18.58 12.18 17.11
CA CYS A 167 -17.83 12.42 15.90
C CYS A 167 -18.55 13.42 14.98
N HIS A 168 -18.05 14.65 14.91
CA HIS A 168 -18.67 15.73 14.15
C HIS A 168 -17.68 16.41 13.21
N LEU A 169 -18.18 16.75 12.02
CA LEU A 169 -17.47 17.55 11.04
C LEU A 169 -17.20 18.96 11.59
N PRO A 170 -16.09 19.60 11.20
CA PRO A 170 -15.12 19.17 10.18
C PRO A 170 -14.05 18.19 10.69
N ASP A 171 -13.90 18.03 12.00
CA ASP A 171 -12.71 17.39 12.57
C ASP A 171 -12.81 15.87 12.62
N CYS A 172 -14.03 15.33 12.74
CA CYS A 172 -14.27 13.89 12.81
C CYS A 172 -15.42 13.49 11.88
N TRP A 173 -15.24 12.39 11.15
CA TRP A 173 -16.35 11.74 10.44
C TRP A 173 -16.25 10.21 10.52
N CYS A 174 -17.34 9.59 10.95
CA CYS A 174 -17.49 8.15 10.94
C CYS A 174 -18.96 7.76 10.70
N SER A 175 -19.18 6.53 10.26
CA SER A 175 -20.49 5.89 10.23
C SER A 175 -20.35 4.42 10.58
N LYS A 176 -21.47 3.72 10.78
CA LYS A 176 -21.47 2.32 11.24
C LYS A 176 -20.71 1.38 10.30
N ASP A 177 -20.84 1.59 9.00
CA ASP A 177 -20.28 0.73 7.94
C ASP A 177 -19.52 1.54 6.87
N GLY A 178 -19.35 2.85 7.06
CA GLY A 178 -18.60 3.71 6.15
C GLY A 178 -19.38 4.12 4.90
N THR A 179 -20.62 3.68 4.74
CA THR A 179 -21.39 3.90 3.50
C THR A 179 -22.31 5.12 3.53
N ALA A 180 -22.54 5.69 4.72
CA ALA A 180 -23.41 6.85 4.88
C ALA A 180 -22.84 8.07 4.17
N ILE A 181 -23.72 8.90 3.57
CA ILE A 181 -23.30 10.12 2.88
C ILE A 181 -23.02 11.22 3.92
N PRO A 182 -21.83 11.87 3.87
CA PRO A 182 -21.50 12.99 4.75
C PRO A 182 -22.48 14.16 4.64
N GLY A 183 -22.76 14.82 5.77
CA GLY A 183 -23.67 15.98 5.82
C GLY A 183 -25.15 15.64 5.62
N ASN A 184 -25.53 14.35 5.64
CA ASN A 184 -26.90 13.88 5.42
C ASN A 184 -27.50 14.36 4.08
N LEU A 185 -26.65 14.48 3.06
CA LEU A 185 -27.06 14.85 1.71
C LEU A 185 -27.72 13.66 1.00
N THR A 186 -28.61 13.95 0.05
CA THR A 186 -29.14 12.92 -0.84
C THR A 186 -28.14 12.64 -1.95
N ALA A 187 -27.97 11.38 -2.34
CA ALA A 187 -26.98 10.97 -3.35
C ALA A 187 -27.06 11.80 -4.65
N SER A 188 -28.25 12.13 -5.13
CA SER A 188 -28.44 12.95 -6.35
C SER A 188 -27.93 14.39 -6.24
N THR A 189 -27.69 14.89 -5.03
CA THR A 189 -27.18 16.25 -4.77
C THR A 189 -25.69 16.26 -4.44
N VAL A 190 -25.04 15.10 -4.34
CA VAL A 190 -23.62 14.95 -4.04
C VAL A 190 -22.81 14.99 -5.34
N PRO A 191 -21.75 15.80 -5.46
CA PRO A 191 -20.85 15.68 -6.62
C PRO A 191 -20.15 14.33 -6.63
N GLN A 192 -20.15 13.64 -7.76
CA GLN A 192 -19.33 12.44 -7.90
C GLN A 192 -17.87 12.86 -8.05
N MET A 193 -17.09 12.61 -6.99
CA MET A 193 -15.66 12.82 -6.98
C MET A 193 -14.94 11.64 -7.63
N ILE A 194 -13.96 11.93 -8.48
CA ILE A 194 -13.02 10.95 -9.02
C ILE A 194 -11.62 11.44 -8.64
N SER A 195 -10.88 10.63 -7.89
CA SER A 195 -9.50 10.91 -7.51
C SER A 195 -8.57 10.02 -8.33
N ILE A 196 -7.87 10.61 -9.29
CA ILE A 196 -6.82 9.92 -10.04
C ILE A 196 -5.51 10.09 -9.28
N THR A 197 -4.81 8.98 -9.04
CA THR A 197 -3.54 9.00 -8.33
C THR A 197 -2.46 8.27 -9.12
N PHE A 198 -1.25 8.83 -9.09
CA PHE A 198 -0.05 8.21 -9.64
C PHE A 198 0.94 7.94 -8.53
N ASP A 199 1.40 6.70 -8.44
CA ASP A 199 2.40 6.28 -7.47
C ASP A 199 3.77 6.22 -8.16
N ASP A 200 4.84 6.28 -7.35
CA ASP A 200 6.26 6.25 -7.73
C ASP A 200 6.87 7.54 -8.32
N ALA A 201 8.09 7.40 -8.83
CA ALA A 201 8.95 8.50 -9.26
C ALA A 201 8.37 9.27 -10.46
N VAL A 202 8.44 10.59 -10.41
CA VAL A 202 8.13 11.47 -11.55
C VAL A 202 9.42 11.78 -12.29
N ASN A 203 9.51 11.44 -13.58
CA ASN A 203 10.72 11.62 -14.37
C ASN A 203 10.42 11.77 -15.87
N ALA A 204 11.47 11.86 -16.69
CA ALA A 204 11.36 12.07 -18.13
C ALA A 204 10.57 10.98 -18.87
N GLU A 205 10.47 9.76 -18.33
CA GLU A 205 9.73 8.66 -18.97
C GLU A 205 8.21 8.83 -18.86
N ASN A 206 7.73 9.49 -17.81
CA ASN A 206 6.30 9.61 -17.51
C ASN A 206 5.76 11.05 -17.53
N PHE A 207 6.61 12.06 -17.52
CA PHE A 207 6.16 13.46 -17.47
C PHE A 207 5.31 13.88 -18.69
N GLU A 208 5.66 13.41 -19.89
CA GLU A 208 4.85 13.67 -21.08
C GLU A 208 3.46 13.04 -21.00
N LEU A 209 3.36 11.85 -20.41
CA LEU A 209 2.09 11.15 -20.21
C LEU A 209 1.17 12.00 -19.34
N PHE A 210 1.67 12.48 -18.19
CA PHE A 210 0.87 13.32 -17.28
C PHE A 210 0.38 14.59 -17.96
N SER A 211 1.23 15.24 -18.74
CA SER A 211 0.86 16.45 -19.50
C SER A 211 -0.23 16.18 -20.55
N LYS A 212 -0.23 15.00 -21.18
CA LYS A 212 -1.26 14.58 -22.15
C LYS A 212 -2.59 14.22 -21.45
N ILE A 213 -2.54 13.57 -20.29
CA ILE A 213 -3.73 13.22 -19.49
C ILE A 213 -4.37 14.49 -18.92
N PHE A 214 -3.59 15.39 -18.33
CA PHE A 214 -4.10 16.59 -17.66
C PHE A 214 -3.95 17.85 -18.51
N SER A 215 -4.32 17.73 -19.79
CA SER A 215 -4.33 18.88 -20.69
C SER A 215 -5.32 19.97 -20.23
N ASN A 216 -5.04 21.22 -20.57
CA ASN A 216 -5.86 22.39 -20.22
C ASN A 216 -7.32 22.33 -20.71
N ASN A 217 -7.62 21.41 -21.62
CA ASN A 217 -8.96 21.22 -22.18
C ASN A 217 -9.88 20.39 -21.27
N ARG A 218 -9.32 19.57 -20.36
CA ARG A 218 -10.12 18.77 -19.42
C ARG A 218 -10.41 19.60 -18.17
N LYS A 219 -11.63 20.14 -18.12
CA LYS A 219 -12.09 21.00 -17.03
C LYS A 219 -13.29 20.38 -16.32
N ASN A 220 -13.29 20.52 -15.00
CA ASN A 220 -14.43 20.22 -14.16
C ASN A 220 -15.58 21.20 -14.45
N PRO A 221 -16.81 20.89 -14.00
CA PRO A 221 -17.99 21.74 -14.23
C PRO A 221 -17.86 23.18 -13.71
N ASN A 222 -16.98 23.43 -12.73
CA ASN A 222 -16.66 24.78 -12.23
C ASN A 222 -15.64 25.55 -13.10
N GLY A 223 -15.24 25.01 -14.26
CA GLY A 223 -14.29 25.62 -15.18
C GLY A 223 -12.82 25.44 -14.79
N CYS A 224 -12.52 24.81 -13.66
CA CYS A 224 -11.17 24.53 -13.21
C CYS A 224 -10.60 23.27 -13.88
N PRO A 225 -9.29 23.21 -14.18
CA PRO A 225 -8.73 22.01 -14.80
C PRO A 225 -8.82 20.78 -13.88
N ALA A 226 -8.99 19.60 -14.48
CA ALA A 226 -8.96 18.33 -13.77
C ALA A 226 -7.59 18.15 -13.09
N ARG A 227 -7.60 17.74 -11.82
CA ARG A 227 -6.39 17.52 -11.01
C ARG A 227 -6.26 16.07 -10.57
N ALA A 228 -5.07 15.75 -10.09
CA ALA A 228 -4.66 14.42 -9.65
C ALA A 228 -3.68 14.56 -8.48
N THR A 229 -3.44 13.44 -7.81
CA THR A 229 -2.49 13.32 -6.70
C THR A 229 -1.30 12.48 -7.11
N PHE A 230 -0.09 12.94 -6.86
CA PHE A 230 1.15 12.19 -7.12
C PHE A 230 1.75 11.77 -5.77
N TYR A 231 1.75 10.47 -5.49
CA TYR A 231 2.46 9.89 -4.36
C TYR A 231 3.88 9.58 -4.82
N VAL A 232 4.79 10.53 -4.60
CA VAL A 232 6.13 10.53 -5.18
C VAL A 232 7.10 9.75 -4.30
N SER A 233 7.88 8.84 -4.88
CA SER A 233 9.03 8.21 -4.21
C SER A 233 10.34 8.92 -4.59
N HIS A 234 11.36 8.91 -3.74
CA HIS A 234 12.57 9.72 -3.97
C HIS A 234 13.43 9.22 -5.14
N GLN A 235 13.68 7.91 -5.21
CA GLN A 235 14.66 7.38 -6.15
C GLN A 235 14.24 7.62 -7.61
N TYR A 236 15.15 8.16 -8.43
CA TYR A 236 14.93 8.53 -9.84
C TYR A 236 13.93 9.67 -10.10
N THR A 237 13.45 10.36 -9.07
CA THR A 237 12.56 11.52 -9.24
C THR A 237 13.30 12.76 -9.75
N ASN A 238 12.70 13.41 -10.75
CA ASN A 238 13.03 14.75 -11.19
C ASN A 238 12.22 15.78 -10.39
N TYR A 239 12.88 16.45 -9.44
CA TYR A 239 12.22 17.41 -8.56
C TYR A 239 11.80 18.70 -9.26
N ARG A 240 12.39 19.06 -10.40
CA ARG A 240 11.88 20.17 -11.22
C ARG A 240 10.49 19.84 -11.79
N ASP A 241 10.27 18.59 -12.20
CA ASP A 241 8.99 18.18 -12.76
C ASP A 241 7.92 18.02 -11.67
N VAL A 242 8.31 17.56 -10.48
CA VAL A 242 7.45 17.60 -9.27
C VAL A 242 7.04 19.04 -8.94
N GLN A 243 8.01 19.98 -8.95
CA GLN A 243 7.74 21.40 -8.73
C GLN A 243 6.73 21.95 -9.75
N TYR A 244 6.91 21.60 -11.03
CA TYR A 244 5.98 22.02 -12.09
C TYR A 244 4.57 21.45 -11.87
N LEU A 245 4.43 20.16 -11.57
CA LEU A 245 3.13 19.53 -11.28
C LEU A 245 2.40 20.24 -10.12
N TRP A 246 3.13 20.60 -9.06
CA TRP A 246 2.60 21.37 -7.95
C TRP A 246 2.21 22.81 -8.36
N ASN A 247 3.03 23.49 -9.17
CA ASN A 247 2.73 24.85 -9.65
C ASN A 247 1.44 24.88 -10.48
N ILE A 248 1.21 23.87 -11.32
CA ILE A 248 -0.02 23.78 -12.11
C ILE A 248 -1.21 23.28 -11.30
N GLY A 249 -1.04 22.92 -10.02
CA GLY A 249 -2.14 22.64 -9.08
C GLY A 249 -2.49 21.16 -8.91
N HIS A 250 -1.63 20.24 -9.31
CA HIS A 250 -1.70 18.86 -8.82
C HIS A 250 -1.24 18.79 -7.36
N GLU A 251 -1.72 17.77 -6.66
CA GLU A 251 -1.27 17.48 -5.31
C GLU A 251 -0.02 16.60 -5.32
N ILE A 252 0.93 16.92 -4.44
CA ILE A 252 2.14 16.13 -4.22
C ILE A 252 2.07 15.55 -2.81
N ALA A 253 2.21 14.24 -2.70
CA ALA A 253 2.11 13.46 -1.48
C ALA A 253 3.31 12.52 -1.35
N ALA A 254 3.57 12.04 -0.12
CA ALA A 254 4.74 11.23 0.18
C ALA A 254 4.54 9.73 -0.17
N HIS A 255 5.55 9.09 -0.77
CA HIS A 255 5.60 7.66 -1.05
C HIS A 255 6.97 7.03 -0.72
N SER A 256 7.52 7.40 0.43
CA SER A 256 8.83 7.00 0.97
C SER A 256 10.08 7.46 0.20
N VAL A 257 11.22 7.48 0.89
CA VAL A 257 12.53 7.73 0.29
C VAL A 257 12.98 6.49 -0.50
N THR A 258 12.92 5.33 0.12
CA THR A 258 13.61 4.15 -0.42
C THR A 258 12.74 3.28 -1.30
N HIS A 259 11.42 3.30 -1.09
CA HIS A 259 10.48 2.31 -1.64
C HIS A 259 11.03 0.87 -1.48
N ARG A 260 11.69 0.61 -0.34
CA ARG A 260 12.47 -0.61 -0.13
C ARG A 260 11.61 -1.87 -0.07
N GLY A 261 12.18 -2.95 -0.58
CA GLY A 261 11.77 -4.30 -0.23
C GLY A 261 12.50 -4.82 1.01
N PRO A 262 12.10 -5.99 1.54
CA PRO A 262 10.87 -6.71 1.17
C PRO A 262 9.61 -5.96 1.63
N GLU A 263 8.46 -6.23 1.00
CA GLU A 263 7.21 -5.50 1.25
C GLU A 263 6.77 -5.63 2.72
N GLU A 264 6.98 -6.79 3.33
CA GLU A 264 6.60 -7.12 4.69
C GLU A 264 7.37 -6.30 5.73
N TRP A 265 8.52 -5.73 5.36
CA TRP A 265 9.29 -4.86 6.25
C TRP A 265 8.44 -3.67 6.71
N TRP A 266 7.68 -3.05 5.80
CA TRP A 266 6.83 -1.89 6.10
C TRP A 266 5.80 -2.17 7.19
N SER A 267 5.22 -3.38 7.17
CA SER A 267 4.13 -3.73 8.07
C SER A 267 4.57 -4.37 9.37
N SER A 268 5.67 -5.13 9.35
CA SER A 268 6.07 -5.97 10.49
C SER A 268 7.31 -5.47 11.21
N ASN A 269 8.24 -4.83 10.50
CA ASN A 269 9.57 -4.53 11.02
C ASN A 269 9.86 -3.04 11.18
N ALA A 270 9.31 -2.19 10.31
CA ALA A 270 9.54 -0.76 10.34
C ALA A 270 9.13 -0.19 11.71
N THR A 271 10.06 0.51 12.37
CA THR A 271 9.79 1.25 13.60
C THR A 271 9.15 2.60 13.30
N ILE A 272 8.74 3.33 14.34
CA ILE A 272 8.22 4.70 14.18
C ILE A 272 9.29 5.60 13.56
N GLU A 273 10.55 5.45 13.96
CA GLU A 273 11.71 6.17 13.42
C GLU A 273 11.95 5.81 11.95
N ASP A 274 11.80 4.55 11.56
CA ASP A 274 11.88 4.16 10.16
C ASP A 274 10.77 4.82 9.32
N TRP A 275 9.53 4.84 9.83
CA TRP A 275 8.42 5.55 9.17
C TRP A 275 8.68 7.05 9.07
N PHE A 276 9.28 7.66 10.09
CA PHE A 276 9.71 9.05 10.08
C PHE A 276 10.78 9.31 9.01
N ASP A 277 11.88 8.54 9.03
CA ASP A 277 13.00 8.67 8.11
C ASP A 277 12.54 8.48 6.64
N GLU A 278 11.56 7.61 6.40
CA GLU A 278 11.00 7.34 5.08
C GLU A 278 9.98 8.40 4.62
N MET A 279 9.01 8.78 5.46
CA MET A 279 7.89 9.63 5.02
C MET A 279 8.17 11.11 5.25
N VAL A 280 8.61 11.48 6.45
CA VAL A 280 8.96 12.88 6.78
C VAL A 280 10.27 13.25 6.10
N GLY A 281 11.24 12.33 6.07
CA GLY A 281 12.47 12.51 5.30
C GLY A 281 12.18 12.82 3.83
N LEU A 282 11.25 12.10 3.19
CA LEU A 282 10.83 12.42 1.83
C LEU A 282 10.16 13.80 1.73
N ALA A 283 9.28 14.18 2.66
CA ALA A 283 8.65 15.50 2.65
C ALA A 283 9.71 16.63 2.70
N ASN A 284 10.78 16.44 3.49
CA ASN A 284 11.93 17.35 3.52
C ASN A 284 12.68 17.40 2.18
N ILE A 285 12.91 16.24 1.53
CA ILE A 285 13.55 16.19 0.21
C ILE A 285 12.69 16.92 -0.84
N ILE A 286 11.38 16.65 -0.89
CA ILE A 286 10.45 17.32 -1.81
C ILE A 286 10.46 18.83 -1.56
N ASN A 287 10.38 19.28 -0.30
CA ASN A 287 10.43 20.69 0.03
C ASN A 287 11.75 21.34 -0.42
N LYS A 288 12.87 20.69 -0.16
CA LYS A 288 14.20 21.22 -0.47
C LYS A 288 14.45 21.33 -1.98
N TYR A 289 14.09 20.31 -2.75
CA TYR A 289 14.50 20.19 -4.15
C TYR A 289 13.40 20.49 -5.18
N ALA A 290 12.13 20.51 -4.75
CA ALA A 290 10.99 20.90 -5.59
C ALA A 290 10.25 22.15 -5.07
N ALA A 291 10.70 22.78 -3.98
CA ALA A 291 10.08 23.97 -3.39
C ALA A 291 8.61 23.81 -2.95
N VAL A 292 8.08 22.59 -2.94
CA VAL A 292 6.71 22.32 -2.47
C VAL A 292 6.69 22.62 -0.98
N ARG A 293 5.78 23.47 -0.54
CA ARG A 293 5.70 23.84 0.88
C ARG A 293 5.35 22.62 1.71
N LEU A 294 5.98 22.47 2.88
CA LEU A 294 5.66 21.37 3.80
C LEU A 294 4.16 21.35 4.17
N GLU A 295 3.54 22.52 4.32
CA GLU A 295 2.09 22.65 4.58
C GLU A 295 1.19 22.11 3.45
N ASP A 296 1.72 21.94 2.24
CA ASP A 296 0.99 21.37 1.10
C ASP A 296 1.22 19.86 0.94
N ILE A 297 2.23 19.27 1.61
CA ILE A 297 2.50 17.83 1.59
C ILE A 297 1.68 17.17 2.71
N LYS A 298 0.39 16.96 2.43
CA LYS A 298 -0.60 16.58 3.45
C LYS A 298 -0.86 15.08 3.52
N GLY A 299 -0.60 14.36 2.43
CA GLY A 299 -0.91 12.96 2.28
C GLY A 299 0.33 12.09 2.23
N LEU A 300 0.14 10.81 2.56
CA LEU A 300 1.07 9.76 2.19
C LEU A 300 0.34 8.52 1.70
N ARG A 301 1.10 7.66 1.02
CA ARG A 301 0.71 6.29 0.71
C ARG A 301 1.88 5.37 1.05
N ALA A 302 1.61 4.26 1.73
CA ALA A 302 2.60 3.24 2.05
C ALA A 302 3.02 2.47 0.78
N PRO A 303 4.33 2.27 0.55
CA PRO A 303 4.84 1.40 -0.50
C PRO A 303 4.18 0.02 -0.47
N PHE A 304 3.85 -0.49 -1.65
CA PHE A 304 3.17 -1.77 -1.84
C PHE A 304 1.81 -1.90 -1.10
N LEU A 305 1.26 -0.79 -0.61
CA LEU A 305 0.07 -0.74 0.25
C LEU A 305 0.25 -1.56 1.55
N ARG A 306 1.48 -1.64 2.06
CA ARG A 306 1.80 -2.34 3.31
C ARG A 306 1.75 -1.38 4.49
N ILE A 307 0.62 -1.41 5.17
CA ILE A 307 0.35 -0.55 6.33
C ILE A 307 1.24 -0.93 7.50
N GLY A 308 1.82 0.07 8.16
CA GLY A 308 2.69 -0.06 9.34
C GLY A 308 1.97 -0.13 10.68
N TRP A 309 0.77 -0.72 10.74
CA TRP A 309 -0.05 -0.82 11.94
C TRP A 309 -0.11 0.52 12.72
N ASN A 310 -0.10 0.52 14.05
CA ASN A 310 -0.17 1.72 14.87
C ASN A 310 1.02 2.67 14.64
N ARG A 311 2.20 2.14 14.31
CA ARG A 311 3.44 2.93 14.15
C ARG A 311 3.32 3.96 13.04
N GLN A 312 2.74 3.57 11.90
CA GLN A 312 2.52 4.47 10.76
C GLN A 312 1.65 5.67 11.17
N PHE A 313 0.49 5.42 11.78
CA PHE A 313 -0.48 6.48 12.08
C PHE A 313 -0.06 7.32 13.28
N LEU A 314 0.71 6.75 14.23
CA LEU A 314 1.35 7.52 15.28
C LEU A 314 2.36 8.50 14.70
N MET A 315 3.24 8.05 13.80
CA MET A 315 4.16 8.93 13.06
C MET A 315 3.37 10.03 12.32
N MET A 316 2.30 9.66 11.61
CA MET A 316 1.49 10.65 10.89
C MET A 316 0.90 11.72 11.79
N SER A 317 0.35 11.32 12.94
CA SER A 317 -0.24 12.21 13.93
C SER A 317 0.79 13.17 14.54
N GLU A 318 1.99 12.68 14.89
CA GLU A 318 3.03 13.49 15.52
C GLU A 318 3.70 14.47 14.54
N PHE A 319 3.82 14.09 13.26
CA PHE A 319 4.58 14.85 12.26
C PHE A 319 3.71 15.59 11.24
N GLY A 320 2.39 15.66 11.47
CA GLY A 320 1.51 16.62 10.80
C GLY A 320 0.99 16.19 9.42
N PHE A 321 1.01 14.89 9.11
CA PHE A 321 0.25 14.38 7.95
C PHE A 321 -1.25 14.46 8.24
N VAL A 322 -2.04 14.81 7.22
CA VAL A 322 -3.49 15.00 7.35
C VAL A 322 -4.24 13.73 7.00
N TYR A 323 -3.73 12.94 6.06
CA TYR A 323 -4.40 11.74 5.61
C TYR A 323 -3.46 10.63 5.14
N ASP A 324 -3.90 9.37 5.34
CA ASP A 324 -3.37 8.18 4.67
C ASP A 324 -4.28 7.77 3.51
N SER A 325 -3.72 7.10 2.51
CA SER A 325 -4.47 6.47 1.42
C SER A 325 -3.84 5.13 1.10
N SER A 326 -3.79 4.26 2.11
CA SER A 326 -3.18 2.93 2.01
C SER A 326 -4.12 1.81 2.44
N ILE A 327 -5.22 2.10 3.14
CA ILE A 327 -6.10 1.07 3.69
C ILE A 327 -7.00 0.49 2.59
N LEU A 328 -6.94 -0.84 2.42
CA LEU A 328 -7.79 -1.56 1.49
C LEU A 328 -9.16 -1.85 2.10
N VAL A 329 -10.21 -1.56 1.34
CA VAL A 329 -11.56 -1.96 1.70
C VAL A 329 -11.88 -3.29 1.03
N PRO A 330 -12.43 -4.28 1.76
CA PRO A 330 -13.06 -5.43 1.14
C PRO A 330 -14.09 -5.00 0.10
N PHE A 331 -14.19 -5.73 -1.01
CA PHE A 331 -15.14 -5.40 -2.05
C PHE A 331 -16.59 -5.35 -1.52
N SER A 332 -17.31 -4.32 -1.94
CA SER A 332 -18.75 -4.17 -1.70
C SER A 332 -19.41 -3.40 -2.85
N ASP A 333 -20.71 -3.61 -3.05
CA ASP A 333 -21.48 -2.91 -4.08
C ASP A 333 -21.69 -1.43 -3.75
N VAL A 334 -21.77 -1.10 -2.45
CA VAL A 334 -21.85 0.28 -1.95
C VAL A 334 -20.48 0.65 -1.37
N PRO A 335 -19.69 1.49 -2.07
CA PRO A 335 -18.33 1.79 -1.65
C PRO A 335 -18.29 2.62 -0.36
N VAL A 336 -17.15 2.55 0.34
CA VAL A 336 -16.91 3.25 1.60
C VAL A 336 -16.39 4.67 1.35
N TRP A 337 -16.94 5.64 2.07
CA TRP A 337 -16.48 7.02 2.11
C TRP A 337 -15.21 7.16 2.96
N PRO A 338 -14.37 8.19 2.73
CA PRO A 338 -13.28 8.55 3.65
C PRO A 338 -13.78 8.72 5.07
N TYR A 339 -12.95 8.41 6.06
CA TYR A 339 -13.31 8.49 7.48
C TYR A 339 -12.13 8.93 8.31
N THR A 340 -12.38 9.42 9.53
CA THR A 340 -11.30 9.71 10.46
C THR A 340 -11.02 8.53 11.38
N LEU A 341 -9.78 8.44 11.85
CA LEU A 341 -9.30 7.39 12.75
C LEU A 341 -9.54 7.70 14.23
N ASP A 342 -10.41 8.65 14.56
CA ASP A 342 -10.93 8.86 15.93
C ASP A 342 -11.61 7.61 16.51
N TYR A 343 -12.19 6.80 15.63
CA TYR A 343 -12.91 5.57 15.95
C TYR A 343 -12.39 4.43 15.08
N LYS A 344 -12.81 3.20 15.44
CA LYS A 344 -12.45 1.99 14.70
C LYS A 344 -12.85 2.13 13.21
N PRO A 345 -11.97 1.73 12.27
CA PRO A 345 -12.31 1.64 10.85
C PRO A 345 -13.66 0.91 10.62
N PRO A 346 -14.52 1.39 9.71
CA PRO A 346 -15.88 0.87 9.55
C PRO A 346 -15.96 -0.43 8.73
N HIS A 347 -14.82 -1.00 8.37
CA HIS A 347 -14.72 -2.25 7.63
C HIS A 347 -13.67 -3.16 8.26
N ASN A 348 -13.71 -4.44 7.92
CA ASN A 348 -12.64 -5.36 8.31
C ASN A 348 -11.36 -5.01 7.55
N CYS A 349 -10.22 -5.18 8.20
CA CYS A 349 -8.95 -5.17 7.49
C CYS A 349 -8.90 -6.39 6.57
N VAL A 350 -8.29 -6.24 5.40
CA VAL A 350 -8.09 -7.38 4.49
C VAL A 350 -6.97 -8.26 5.07
N ASP A 351 -7.38 -9.25 5.87
CA ASP A 351 -6.55 -10.03 6.82
C ASP A 351 -5.33 -10.76 6.19
N LEU A 352 -5.33 -11.00 4.88
CA LEU A 352 -4.21 -11.68 4.21
C LEU A 352 -3.06 -10.73 3.86
N GLU A 353 -3.32 -9.42 3.80
CA GLU A 353 -2.43 -8.46 3.12
C GLU A 353 -2.05 -7.24 3.96
N GLN A 354 -2.77 -6.93 5.04
CA GLN A 354 -2.60 -5.67 5.77
C GLN A 354 -2.67 -5.80 7.30
N PHE A 355 -1.94 -4.91 7.98
CA PHE A 355 -1.99 -4.71 9.43
C PHE A 355 -2.56 -3.32 9.72
N CYS A 356 -3.90 -3.20 9.70
CA CYS A 356 -4.61 -1.94 9.89
C CYS A 356 -4.48 -1.39 11.32
N PRO A 357 -4.59 -0.06 11.55
CA PRO A 357 -4.46 0.53 12.87
C PRO A 357 -5.55 0.03 13.81
N THR A 358 -5.18 -0.16 15.08
CA THR A 358 -6.10 -0.59 16.14
C THR A 358 -6.46 0.52 17.10
N ARG A 359 -5.57 1.48 17.30
CA ARG A 359 -5.77 2.65 18.19
C ARG A 359 -6.45 3.82 17.47
N ALA A 360 -6.91 4.78 18.26
CA ALA A 360 -7.50 6.00 17.77
C ALA A 360 -6.42 7.05 17.46
N TYR A 361 -6.53 7.69 16.29
CA TYR A 361 -5.71 8.82 15.84
C TYR A 361 -6.63 9.99 15.48
N PRO A 362 -7.08 10.78 16.48
CA PRO A 362 -8.08 11.81 16.28
C PRO A 362 -7.70 12.83 15.19
N GLY A 363 -8.64 13.11 14.28
CA GLY A 363 -8.46 14.07 13.20
C GLY A 363 -7.60 13.60 12.02
N LEU A 364 -6.97 12.43 12.11
CA LEU A 364 -6.25 11.81 10.99
C LEU A 364 -7.25 11.14 10.05
N TRP A 365 -7.21 11.50 8.77
CA TRP A 365 -8.14 10.97 7.77
C TRP A 365 -7.57 9.72 7.08
N GLU A 366 -8.44 8.78 6.76
CA GLU A 366 -8.18 7.71 5.81
C GLU A 366 -8.97 7.99 4.53
N LEU A 367 -8.30 7.95 3.37
CA LEU A 367 -8.94 7.83 2.06
C LEU A 367 -8.84 6.38 1.60
N PRO A 368 -9.86 5.57 1.91
CA PRO A 368 -9.76 4.14 1.77
C PRO A 368 -9.81 3.72 0.29
N LEU A 369 -9.04 2.70 -0.04
CA LEU A 369 -8.90 2.16 -1.38
C LEU A 369 -10.01 1.13 -1.64
N ASN A 370 -11.12 1.61 -2.20
CA ASN A 370 -12.24 0.78 -2.61
C ASN A 370 -11.86 -0.08 -3.82
N GLN A 371 -11.92 -1.41 -3.67
CA GLN A 371 -11.60 -2.36 -4.75
C GLN A 371 -12.48 -2.16 -5.99
N LEU A 372 -11.87 -2.19 -7.17
CA LEU A 372 -12.53 -2.17 -8.47
C LEU A 372 -12.98 -3.58 -8.86
N LEU A 373 -14.14 -3.67 -9.52
CA LEU A 373 -14.62 -4.90 -10.16
C LEU A 373 -14.06 -5.01 -11.58
N ALA A 374 -13.37 -6.11 -11.89
CA ALA A 374 -12.83 -6.43 -13.20
C ALA A 374 -13.29 -7.84 -13.62
N GLY A 375 -14.47 -7.92 -14.24
CA GLY A 375 -15.10 -9.20 -14.59
C GLY A 375 -15.56 -9.94 -13.33
N GLN A 376 -14.95 -11.09 -13.05
CA GLN A 376 -15.19 -11.88 -11.83
C GLN A 376 -14.16 -11.63 -10.73
N TYR A 377 -13.14 -10.82 -11.02
CA TYR A 377 -12.05 -10.51 -10.10
C TYR A 377 -12.21 -9.12 -9.51
N THR A 378 -11.60 -8.89 -8.35
CA THR A 378 -11.47 -7.58 -7.74
C THR A 378 -10.01 -7.18 -7.71
N CYS A 379 -9.74 -5.89 -7.87
CA CYS A 379 -8.39 -5.34 -7.90
C CYS A 379 -8.37 -3.96 -7.22
N THR A 380 -7.29 -3.63 -6.53
CA THR A 380 -7.13 -2.37 -5.80
C THR A 380 -6.50 -1.28 -6.65
N ARG A 381 -5.56 -1.67 -7.50
CA ARG A 381 -4.92 -0.79 -8.49
C ARG A 381 -5.24 -1.28 -9.89
N MET A 382 -5.31 -0.39 -10.88
CA MET A 382 -5.74 -0.78 -12.22
C MET A 382 -4.77 -1.74 -12.92
N ASP A 383 -3.49 -1.65 -12.58
CA ASP A 383 -2.42 -2.52 -13.04
C ASP A 383 -2.38 -3.88 -12.31
N SER A 384 -3.01 -3.99 -11.15
CA SER A 384 -3.20 -5.26 -10.44
C SER A 384 -4.43 -6.06 -10.93
N CYS A 385 -5.26 -5.47 -11.78
CA CYS A 385 -6.33 -6.19 -12.45
C CYS A 385 -5.75 -7.21 -13.46
N PRO A 386 -6.49 -8.27 -13.83
CA PRO A 386 -6.01 -9.31 -14.75
C PRO A 386 -5.33 -8.74 -16.01
N SER A 387 -4.18 -9.31 -16.38
CA SER A 387 -3.43 -8.95 -17.58
C SER A 387 -4.15 -9.40 -18.86
N ASP A 388 -3.79 -8.80 -20.01
CA ASP A 388 -4.31 -9.09 -21.36
C ASP A 388 -5.73 -8.59 -21.68
N LEU A 389 -6.17 -7.52 -21.02
CA LEU A 389 -7.42 -6.84 -21.36
C LEU A 389 -7.26 -6.01 -22.65
N SER A 390 -8.31 -5.94 -23.45
CA SER A 390 -8.41 -5.00 -24.57
C SER A 390 -8.75 -3.58 -24.08
N GLY A 391 -8.46 -2.56 -24.89
CA GLY A 391 -8.85 -1.19 -24.57
C GLY A 391 -10.37 -1.02 -24.35
N GLU A 392 -11.20 -1.78 -25.06
CA GLU A 392 -12.66 -1.77 -24.84
C GLU A 392 -13.04 -2.35 -23.47
N GLU A 393 -12.39 -3.42 -23.04
CA GLU A 393 -12.62 -4.02 -21.72
C GLU A 393 -12.18 -3.08 -20.60
N ILE A 394 -11.04 -2.41 -20.76
CA ILE A 394 -10.60 -1.35 -19.83
C ILE A 394 -11.66 -0.25 -19.72
N TYR A 395 -12.15 0.27 -20.85
CA TYR A 395 -13.20 1.29 -20.83
C TYR A 395 -14.48 0.79 -20.14
N LYS A 396 -14.88 -0.47 -20.39
CA LYS A 396 -16.03 -1.11 -19.73
C LYS A 396 -15.81 -1.22 -18.22
N ILE A 397 -14.62 -1.61 -17.77
CA ILE A 397 -14.27 -1.72 -16.34
C ILE A 397 -14.31 -0.35 -15.67
N LEU A 398 -13.71 0.68 -16.29
CA LEU A 398 -13.75 2.05 -15.77
C LEU A 398 -15.19 2.55 -15.64
N MET A 399 -16.01 2.36 -16.68
CA MET A 399 -17.41 2.79 -16.67
C MET A 399 -18.28 1.97 -15.70
N LEU A 400 -18.00 0.68 -15.53
CA LEU A 400 -18.68 -0.20 -14.56
C LEU A 400 -18.46 0.30 -13.14
N ASN A 401 -17.21 0.56 -12.77
CA ASN A 401 -16.87 1.04 -11.43
C ASN A 401 -17.34 2.49 -11.21
N PHE A 402 -17.27 3.34 -12.24
CA PHE A 402 -17.91 4.65 -12.18
C PHE A 402 -19.40 4.56 -11.87
N LYS A 403 -20.15 3.71 -12.59
CA LYS A 403 -21.59 3.53 -12.35
C LYS A 403 -21.88 2.97 -10.96
N ARG A 404 -21.04 2.05 -10.45
CA ARG A 404 -21.16 1.51 -9.09
C ARG A 404 -21.16 2.63 -8.05
N HIS A 405 -20.22 3.57 -8.14
CA HIS A 405 -20.16 4.71 -7.23
C HIS A 405 -21.29 5.72 -7.51
N TYR A 406 -21.47 6.09 -8.78
CA TYR A 406 -22.35 7.16 -9.22
C TYR A 406 -23.84 6.89 -8.99
N LEU A 407 -24.27 5.62 -9.12
CA LEU A 407 -25.66 5.19 -8.95
C LEU A 407 -25.99 4.72 -7.53
N SER A 408 -25.00 4.59 -6.64
CA SER A 408 -25.20 4.20 -5.24
C SER A 408 -25.10 5.41 -4.30
N ASN A 409 -24.08 5.48 -3.45
CA ASN A 409 -23.90 6.52 -2.44
C ASN A 409 -22.96 7.65 -2.87
N ARG A 410 -22.41 7.61 -4.09
CA ARG A 410 -21.45 8.60 -4.63
C ARG A 410 -20.16 8.76 -3.82
N ALA A 411 -19.75 7.73 -3.07
CA ALA A 411 -18.42 7.69 -2.48
C ALA A 411 -17.34 7.95 -3.56
N PRO A 412 -16.22 8.62 -3.21
CA PRO A 412 -15.19 8.97 -4.18
C PRO A 412 -14.69 7.73 -4.93
N LEU A 413 -14.61 7.82 -6.26
CA LEU A 413 -13.98 6.79 -7.08
C LEU A 413 -12.48 7.04 -7.12
N GLY A 414 -11.71 6.19 -6.46
CA GLY A 414 -10.25 6.17 -6.56
C GLY A 414 -9.79 5.40 -7.81
N LEU A 415 -8.95 6.02 -8.63
CA LEU A 415 -8.28 5.38 -9.76
C LEU A 415 -6.77 5.45 -9.53
N HIS A 416 -6.23 4.38 -8.97
CA HIS A 416 -4.84 4.27 -8.53
C HIS A 416 -3.98 3.58 -9.59
N LEU A 417 -2.94 4.27 -10.06
CA LEU A 417 -2.22 3.95 -11.29
C LEU A 417 -0.70 4.05 -11.09
N HIS A 418 0.05 3.18 -11.76
CA HIS A 418 1.45 3.45 -12.09
C HIS A 418 1.54 3.94 -13.53
N ALA A 419 2.49 4.83 -13.82
CA ALA A 419 2.69 5.34 -15.18
C ALA A 419 3.01 4.22 -16.20
N SER A 420 3.67 3.14 -15.75
CA SER A 420 3.99 1.96 -16.57
C SER A 420 2.75 1.28 -17.17
N TRP A 421 1.58 1.39 -16.53
CA TRP A 421 0.33 0.83 -17.06
C TRP A 421 -0.06 1.43 -18.42
N PHE A 422 0.36 2.66 -18.69
CA PHE A 422 0.10 3.37 -19.94
C PHE A 422 1.11 3.05 -21.06
N GLN A 423 2.08 2.16 -20.83
CA GLN A 423 2.92 1.62 -21.90
C GLN A 423 2.09 0.94 -22.99
N ASN A 424 0.89 0.44 -22.66
CA ASN A 424 -0.09 0.00 -23.64
C ASN A 424 -0.91 1.20 -24.18
N PRO A 425 -0.75 1.58 -25.47
CA PRO A 425 -1.45 2.74 -26.03
C PRO A 425 -2.97 2.60 -26.03
N SER A 426 -3.49 1.36 -26.06
CA SER A 426 -4.93 1.10 -25.99
C SER A 426 -5.51 1.47 -24.62
N TYR A 427 -4.73 1.31 -23.55
CA TYR A 427 -5.15 1.67 -22.20
C TYR A 427 -5.19 3.18 -22.03
N PHE A 428 -4.20 3.88 -22.59
CA PHE A 428 -4.19 5.33 -22.65
C PHE A 428 -5.43 5.88 -23.39
N TYR A 429 -5.76 5.33 -24.55
CA TYR A 429 -6.96 5.73 -25.30
C TYR A 429 -8.24 5.45 -24.50
N ALA A 430 -8.38 4.25 -23.92
CA ALA A 430 -9.55 3.88 -23.13
C ALA A 430 -9.75 4.79 -21.90
N PHE A 431 -8.66 5.10 -21.19
CA PHE A 431 -8.67 5.94 -20.01
C PHE A 431 -9.01 7.39 -20.33
N THR A 432 -8.36 7.97 -21.34
CA THR A 432 -8.66 9.35 -21.78
C THR A 432 -10.08 9.47 -22.32
N LYS A 433 -10.56 8.48 -23.07
CA LYS A 433 -11.96 8.40 -23.51
C LYS A 433 -12.92 8.35 -22.32
N PHE A 434 -12.62 7.54 -21.30
CA PHE A 434 -13.42 7.49 -20.07
C PHE A 434 -13.49 8.87 -19.40
N MET A 435 -12.36 9.54 -19.21
CA MET A 435 -12.33 10.90 -18.63
C MET A 435 -13.18 11.87 -19.44
N ASP A 436 -13.03 11.88 -20.77
CA ASP A 436 -13.74 12.79 -21.66
C ASP A 436 -15.26 12.52 -21.66
N ASP A 437 -15.68 11.26 -21.54
CA ASP A 437 -17.10 10.90 -21.51
C ASP A 437 -17.75 11.26 -20.16
N VAL A 438 -17.07 11.05 -19.02
CA VAL A 438 -17.64 11.40 -17.70
C VAL A 438 -17.55 12.89 -17.39
N LEU A 439 -16.58 13.63 -17.94
CA LEU A 439 -16.50 15.10 -17.84
C LEU A 439 -17.66 15.83 -18.55
N ARG A 440 -18.42 15.15 -19.42
CA ARG A 440 -19.66 15.71 -19.99
C ARG A 440 -20.79 15.80 -18.97
N LEU A 441 -20.69 15.08 -17.85
CA LEU A 441 -21.65 15.13 -16.76
C LEU A 441 -21.36 16.35 -15.88
N ARG A 442 -22.39 17.14 -15.58
CA ARG A 442 -22.25 18.42 -14.84
C ARG A 442 -22.04 18.24 -13.33
N ASP A 443 -22.13 17.01 -12.85
CA ASP A 443 -22.03 16.64 -11.44
C ASP A 443 -20.84 15.71 -11.13
N VAL A 444 -19.90 15.56 -12.07
CA VAL A 444 -18.66 14.78 -11.92
C VAL A 444 -17.45 15.71 -11.84
N TYR A 445 -16.57 15.46 -10.87
CA TYR A 445 -15.39 16.29 -10.62
C TYR A 445 -14.13 15.42 -10.45
N PHE A 446 -13.09 15.73 -11.20
CA PHE A 446 -11.74 15.19 -11.01
C PHE A 446 -10.96 16.08 -10.05
N VAL A 447 -10.76 15.59 -8.84
CA VAL A 447 -10.21 16.34 -7.71
C VAL A 447 -9.02 15.60 -7.10
N THR A 448 -8.15 16.35 -6.44
CA THR A 448 -7.05 15.72 -5.69
C THR A 448 -7.58 15.02 -4.44
N SER A 449 -6.74 14.17 -3.84
CA SER A 449 -7.04 13.46 -2.60
C SER A 449 -7.40 14.43 -1.47
N TYR A 450 -6.60 15.47 -1.27
CA TYR A 450 -6.89 16.48 -0.27
C TYR A 450 -8.16 17.28 -0.57
N GLN A 451 -8.49 17.53 -1.84
CA GLN A 451 -9.76 18.17 -2.20
C GLN A 451 -10.97 17.29 -1.87
N VAL A 452 -10.85 15.96 -1.92
CA VAL A 452 -11.87 15.04 -1.37
C VAL A 452 -12.02 15.29 0.13
N ILE A 453 -10.92 15.34 0.89
CA ILE A 453 -10.96 15.62 2.34
C ILE A 453 -11.57 16.98 2.66
N GLU A 454 -11.25 18.02 1.90
CA GLU A 454 -11.86 19.34 2.11
C GLU A 454 -13.37 19.33 1.85
N TRP A 455 -13.86 18.53 0.89
CA TRP A 455 -15.29 18.29 0.73
C TRP A 455 -15.86 17.48 1.89
N MET A 456 -15.15 16.47 2.39
CA MET A 456 -15.57 15.68 3.56
C MET A 456 -15.72 16.54 4.80
N ARG A 457 -14.76 17.43 5.07
CA ARG A 457 -14.78 18.39 6.17
C ARG A 457 -15.97 19.35 6.08
N LYS A 458 -16.37 19.71 4.86
CA LYS A 458 -17.51 20.61 4.60
C LYS A 458 -18.38 20.10 3.44
N PRO A 459 -19.24 19.09 3.68
CA PRO A 459 -20.06 18.47 2.64
C PRO A 459 -20.93 19.53 1.99
N THR A 460 -20.71 19.73 0.70
CA THR A 460 -21.34 20.80 -0.07
C THR A 460 -22.11 20.18 -1.24
N SER A 461 -23.41 20.46 -1.31
CA SER A 461 -24.26 19.96 -2.39
C SER A 461 -23.90 20.61 -3.74
N LEU A 462 -24.28 19.97 -4.84
CA LEU A 462 -24.09 20.47 -6.20
C LEU A 462 -24.62 21.90 -6.40
N ASN A 463 -25.75 22.25 -5.76
CA ASN A 463 -26.35 23.58 -5.85
C ASN A 463 -25.49 24.67 -5.17
N ALA A 464 -24.64 24.29 -4.21
CA ALA A 464 -23.80 25.21 -3.46
C ALA A 464 -22.30 24.98 -3.73
N ILE A 465 -21.94 24.14 -4.70
CA ILE A 465 -20.55 23.70 -4.91
C ILE A 465 -19.61 24.83 -5.27
N GLU A 466 -20.12 25.90 -5.90
CA GLU A 466 -19.36 27.11 -6.20
C GLU A 466 -18.87 27.82 -4.92
N THR A 467 -19.53 27.63 -3.78
CA THR A 467 -19.11 28.19 -2.50
C THR A 467 -17.94 27.45 -1.85
N LEU A 468 -17.60 26.25 -2.34
CA LEU A 468 -16.50 25.45 -1.82
C LEU A 468 -15.16 25.99 -2.34
N LYS A 469 -14.56 26.88 -1.55
CA LYS A 469 -13.28 27.55 -1.88
C LYS A 469 -12.14 26.57 -2.24
N ALA A 470 -12.09 25.41 -1.60
CA ALA A 470 -11.05 24.40 -1.82
C ALA A 470 -11.02 23.83 -3.25
N TRP A 471 -12.16 23.90 -3.97
CA TRP A 471 -12.28 23.41 -5.34
C TRP A 471 -12.16 24.53 -6.38
N GLN A 472 -12.06 25.78 -5.94
CA GLN A 472 -11.85 26.92 -6.82
C GLN A 472 -10.38 26.99 -7.22
N CYS A 473 -10.12 27.19 -8.52
CA CYS A 473 -8.80 27.33 -9.12
C CYS A 473 -8.23 28.73 -8.92
N ASN A 474 -8.32 29.24 -7.69
CA ASN A 474 -7.74 30.53 -7.32
C ASN A 474 -6.24 30.54 -7.65
N LEU A 475 -5.74 31.70 -8.08
CA LEU A 475 -4.32 31.88 -8.35
C LEU A 475 -3.54 31.69 -7.06
N ARG A 476 -2.78 30.60 -6.99
CA ARG A 476 -1.80 30.36 -5.94
C ARG A 476 -0.70 31.40 -6.08
N LYS A 477 -0.33 32.04 -4.98
CA LYS A 477 0.76 33.01 -4.95
C LYS A 477 2.04 32.26 -4.66
N PHE A 478 2.92 32.22 -5.64
CA PHE A 478 4.24 31.60 -5.53
C PHE A 478 5.31 32.68 -5.39
N HIS A 479 6.32 32.41 -4.57
CA HIS A 479 7.58 33.14 -4.61
C HIS A 479 8.35 32.77 -5.89
N SER A 480 9.31 33.61 -6.29
CA SER A 480 10.09 33.37 -7.51
C SER A 480 10.81 32.03 -7.51
N PHE A 481 11.36 31.60 -6.36
CA PHE A 481 12.04 30.31 -6.20
C PHE A 481 11.08 29.11 -6.15
N GLU A 482 9.78 29.35 -5.93
CA GLU A 482 8.76 28.30 -5.91
C GLU A 482 8.27 27.95 -7.33
N LEU A 483 8.58 28.79 -8.32
CA LEU A 483 8.27 28.52 -9.72
C LEU A 483 9.32 27.59 -10.33
N ALA A 484 8.85 26.54 -10.99
CA ALA A 484 9.71 25.62 -11.73
C ALA A 484 10.50 26.38 -12.80
N CYS A 485 11.80 26.18 -12.80
CA CYS A 485 12.74 26.70 -13.77
C CYS A 485 12.59 25.99 -15.14
N ASP A 486 13.02 26.69 -16.19
CA ASP A 486 13.07 26.14 -17.54
C ASP A 486 14.24 25.16 -17.73
N LEU A 487 15.37 25.42 -17.09
CA LEU A 487 16.60 24.63 -17.20
C LEU A 487 17.03 24.12 -15.82
N PRO A 488 16.70 22.87 -15.46
CA PRO A 488 17.12 22.29 -14.19
C PRO A 488 18.61 21.95 -14.16
N ALA A 489 19.22 22.04 -12.98
CA ALA A 489 20.51 21.44 -12.72
C ALA A 489 20.41 19.91 -12.81
N SER A 490 21.41 19.28 -13.42
CA SER A 490 21.56 17.83 -13.47
C SER A 490 22.73 17.41 -12.57
N CYS A 491 22.41 16.97 -11.37
CA CYS A 491 23.38 16.72 -10.32
C CYS A 491 23.78 15.24 -10.34
N LYS A 492 25.01 14.94 -10.73
CA LYS A 492 25.60 13.60 -10.59
C LYS A 492 26.21 13.44 -9.20
N LEU A 493 25.49 12.76 -8.31
CA LEU A 493 25.78 12.74 -6.89
C LEU A 493 26.28 11.36 -6.44
N PRO A 494 27.34 11.28 -5.63
CA PRO A 494 27.76 10.02 -5.02
C PRO A 494 26.78 9.61 -3.92
N SER A 495 26.54 8.30 -3.77
CA SER A 495 25.80 7.73 -2.65
C SER A 495 26.63 6.61 -2.00
N LYS A 496 27.03 6.82 -0.73
CA LYS A 496 27.73 5.80 0.06
C LYS A 496 26.85 4.57 0.28
N VAL A 497 25.55 4.78 0.54
CA VAL A 497 24.57 3.72 0.82
C VAL A 497 24.30 2.88 -0.43
N LEU A 498 24.04 3.51 -1.57
CA LEU A 498 23.74 2.81 -2.82
C LEU A 498 25.01 2.35 -3.58
N LYS A 499 26.20 2.63 -3.03
CA LYS A 499 27.51 2.29 -3.60
C LYS A 499 27.65 2.67 -5.08
N SER A 500 26.99 3.74 -5.49
CA SER A 500 26.87 4.16 -6.89
C SER A 500 26.58 5.65 -6.99
N TYR A 501 26.67 6.19 -8.20
CA TYR A 501 26.21 7.54 -8.49
C TYR A 501 24.72 7.54 -8.85
N ARG A 502 24.04 8.62 -8.45
CA ARG A 502 22.65 8.89 -8.81
C ARG A 502 22.53 10.28 -9.40
N TYR A 503 21.57 10.45 -10.29
CA TYR A 503 21.22 11.75 -10.83
C TYR A 503 20.05 12.34 -10.05
N LEU A 504 20.14 13.61 -9.73
CA LEU A 504 19.06 14.40 -9.16
C LEU A 504 18.88 15.65 -10.02
N HIS A 505 17.64 15.88 -10.44
CA HIS A 505 17.28 17.05 -11.24
C HIS A 505 16.47 18.02 -10.39
N THR A 506 16.89 19.29 -10.34
CA THR A 506 16.31 20.31 -9.46
C THR A 506 16.56 21.72 -10.00
N CYS A 507 15.73 22.69 -9.59
CA CYS A 507 15.96 24.11 -9.88
C CYS A 507 16.89 24.80 -8.88
N PHE A 508 17.37 24.06 -7.88
CA PHE A 508 18.25 24.53 -6.84
C PHE A 508 19.70 24.08 -7.08
N ASP A 509 20.61 24.57 -6.24
CA ASP A 509 22.00 24.12 -6.27
C ASP A 509 22.13 22.62 -5.98
N CYS A 510 23.07 21.97 -6.66
CA CYS A 510 23.35 20.57 -6.43
C CYS A 510 23.87 20.33 -5.01
N PRO A 511 23.35 19.32 -4.28
CA PRO A 511 23.92 18.91 -3.01
C PRO A 511 25.30 18.25 -3.21
N LYS A 512 26.00 17.94 -2.11
CA LYS A 512 27.31 17.29 -2.17
C LYS A 512 27.18 15.77 -2.35
N GLU A 513 26.22 15.16 -1.66
CA GLU A 513 25.89 13.75 -1.76
C GLU A 513 24.44 13.56 -2.19
N TYR A 514 24.11 12.35 -2.65
CA TYR A 514 22.75 12.01 -3.01
C TYR A 514 21.89 11.95 -1.74
N PRO A 515 20.80 12.73 -1.65
CA PRO A 515 19.90 12.68 -0.50
C PRO A 515 19.43 11.27 -0.22
N TRP A 516 19.34 10.90 1.06
CA TRP A 516 18.86 9.58 1.47
C TRP A 516 18.36 9.62 2.92
N LEU A 517 17.99 8.47 3.48
CA LEU A 517 17.63 8.35 4.89
C LEU A 517 18.70 8.99 5.79
N ARG A 518 18.27 9.86 6.72
CA ARG A 518 19.11 10.60 7.67
C ARG A 518 20.17 11.52 7.04
N ASN A 519 20.10 11.75 5.73
CA ASN A 519 20.87 12.74 4.99
C ASN A 519 19.98 13.34 3.89
N GLU A 520 18.77 13.76 4.24
CA GLU A 520 17.74 14.24 3.33
C GLU A 520 18.14 15.54 2.57
N PHE A 521 19.18 16.22 3.03
CA PHE A 521 19.70 17.45 2.39
C PHE A 521 21.00 17.23 1.62
N GLY A 522 21.56 16.01 1.61
CA GLY A 522 22.80 15.68 0.90
C GLY A 522 23.99 16.56 1.28
N ALA A 523 24.11 16.90 2.57
CA ALA A 523 25.06 17.89 3.08
C ALA A 523 26.43 17.32 3.45
N GLU A 524 26.44 16.06 3.89
CA GLU A 524 27.63 15.30 4.32
C GLU A 524 28.27 14.51 3.19
#